data_AF-A0A2W2B4G5-F1
#
_entry.id   AF-A0A2W2B4G5-F1
#
_cell.length_a   1.000
_cell.length_b   1.000
_cell.length_c   1.000
_cell.angle_alpha   90.00
_cell.angle_beta   90.00
_cell.angle_gamma   90.00
#
_symmetry.space_group_name_H-M   'P 1'
#
loop_
_entity.id
_entity.type
_entity.pdbx_description
1 polymer ?
#
loop_
_entity_poly.entity_id
_entity_poly.type
_entity_poly.pdbx_seq_one_letter_code
_entity_poly.pdbx_strand_id
1 'polypeptide(L)'
;MRRRGNGGAGRAARLRVSTLPDAVRARLVALGSDVLGALPAADVPGVLRPVAKFAAAKRARLGGAAIAAALDTEPGFRRRVLDAASAADPALAQALEAGTAPPAADPVDVAVLAYLLRPDGWEAMVETAAATVREGDDAARLTREAAAAERLREQLDAARATTREMRTTMRAEIDRLKNENTTLRRRVQETRERLSEARQQEHDEQEQAGRELAETRAALRSAETEARRLRARLADAEAALEAARRTGRAERGLGTARLALLLDTLGDAAAGLRRELALPASTLAPADTVEAAVPGGPLDGGAVGRARAADEPGYLDELLSLPRVHLIVDGYNVTKTAWPAMPLDAQRSRLAQGLAAVAARTGAEVTLVFDGADVTVPPPVPGTGIRVRFSPTGQTADELIRRLVRAEPQGRPVVVVSSDREVADGVRRPGVRSVEAVALVGLLSR
;
A
#
# COMPACT_ATOMS: atom_id res chain seq x y z
N MET A 1 111.86 -24.57 -28.97
CA MET A 1 112.53 -25.89 -29.07
C MET A 1 112.49 -26.38 -30.51
N ARG A 2 113.60 -26.93 -31.04
CA ARG A 2 113.65 -27.54 -32.38
C ARG A 2 113.13 -28.99 -32.32
N ARG A 3 112.15 -29.35 -33.16
CA ARG A 3 111.95 -30.71 -33.68
C ARG A 3 111.68 -30.57 -35.18
N ARG A 4 112.75 -30.63 -35.97
CA ARG A 4 113.12 -31.83 -36.76
C ARG A 4 112.06 -32.14 -37.80
N GLY A 5 112.26 -31.59 -39.00
CA GLY A 5 111.61 -32.10 -40.20
C GLY A 5 112.03 -33.54 -40.44
N ASN A 6 111.07 -34.34 -40.91
CA ASN A 6 111.24 -35.67 -41.47
C ASN A 6 110.31 -35.66 -42.69
N GLY A 7 110.80 -35.63 -43.93
CA GLY A 7 111.90 -36.46 -44.41
C GLY A 7 111.40 -37.84 -44.87
N GLY A 8 110.08 -37.99 -45.10
CA GLY A 8 109.45 -39.21 -45.58
C GLY A 8 109.04 -39.09 -47.05
N ALA A 9 109.66 -39.90 -47.89
CA ALA A 9 109.48 -39.94 -49.35
C ALA A 9 108.01 -39.90 -49.82
N GLY A 10 107.77 -39.13 -50.89
CA GLY A 10 106.47 -39.04 -51.56
C GLY A 10 106.04 -40.36 -52.18
N ARG A 11 105.34 -41.18 -51.41
CA ARG A 11 104.56 -42.30 -51.93
C ARG A 11 103.26 -41.71 -52.47
N ALA A 12 103.18 -41.52 -53.78
CA ALA A 12 102.05 -40.89 -54.46
C ALA A 12 100.72 -41.44 -53.90
N ALA A 13 99.89 -40.54 -53.35
CA ALA A 13 98.63 -40.89 -52.71
C ALA A 13 97.62 -41.28 -53.80
N ARG A 14 97.68 -42.54 -54.25
CA ARG A 14 96.76 -43.10 -55.24
C ARG A 14 95.34 -42.86 -54.75
N LEU A 15 94.55 -42.10 -55.51
CA LEU A 15 93.12 -41.90 -55.25
C LEU A 15 92.44 -43.27 -55.09
N ARG A 16 91.61 -43.39 -54.07
CA ARG A 16 90.88 -44.63 -53.75
C ARG A 16 89.39 -44.40 -53.88
N VAL A 17 88.63 -45.46 -54.17
CA VAL A 17 87.16 -45.38 -54.22
C VAL A 17 86.55 -44.83 -52.92
N SER A 18 87.22 -45.03 -51.78
CA SER A 18 86.80 -44.51 -50.46
C SER A 18 87.01 -43.00 -50.26
N THR A 19 87.85 -42.34 -51.07
CA THR A 19 88.13 -40.89 -50.97
C THR A 19 87.36 -40.06 -52.00
N LEU A 20 86.57 -40.70 -52.86
CA LEU A 20 85.73 -40.03 -53.86
C LEU A 20 84.38 -39.58 -53.25
N PRO A 21 83.74 -38.52 -53.80
CA PRO A 21 82.42 -38.07 -53.38
C PRO A 21 81.37 -39.19 -53.39
N ASP A 22 80.36 -39.04 -52.55
CA ASP A 22 79.35 -40.07 -52.30
C ASP A 22 78.61 -40.51 -53.57
N ALA A 23 78.29 -39.57 -54.47
CA ALA A 23 77.70 -39.88 -55.78
C ALA A 23 78.61 -40.75 -56.67
N VAL A 24 79.88 -40.35 -56.81
CA VAL A 24 80.90 -41.07 -57.61
C VAL A 24 81.15 -42.46 -57.04
N ARG A 25 81.26 -42.57 -55.71
CA ARG A 25 81.44 -43.84 -55.00
C ARG A 25 80.23 -44.75 -55.15
N ALA A 26 79.02 -44.23 -55.03
CA ALA A 26 77.79 -45.00 -55.23
C ALA A 26 77.67 -45.52 -56.67
N ARG A 27 78.00 -44.69 -57.67
CA ARG A 27 78.01 -45.05 -59.09
C ARG A 27 79.04 -46.15 -59.41
N LEU A 28 80.28 -46.02 -58.92
CA LEU A 28 81.32 -47.06 -59.04
C LEU A 28 80.90 -48.39 -58.37
N VAL A 29 80.28 -48.33 -57.19
CA VAL A 29 79.80 -49.52 -56.47
C VAL A 29 78.60 -50.16 -57.17
N ALA A 30 77.72 -49.38 -57.80
CA ALA A 30 76.61 -49.91 -58.61
C ALA A 30 77.14 -50.66 -59.85
N LEU A 31 77.99 -50.02 -60.66
CA LEU A 31 78.61 -50.65 -61.83
C LEU A 31 79.42 -51.91 -61.44
N GLY A 32 80.22 -51.83 -60.38
CA GLY A 32 80.96 -52.98 -59.85
C GLY A 32 80.04 -54.09 -59.31
N SER A 33 78.91 -53.75 -58.71
CA SER A 33 77.88 -54.70 -58.27
C SER A 33 77.26 -55.43 -59.46
N ASP A 34 76.89 -54.70 -60.51
CA ASP A 34 76.19 -55.25 -61.67
C ASP A 34 77.11 -56.17 -62.48
N VAL A 35 78.34 -55.74 -62.75
CA VAL A 35 79.39 -56.58 -63.35
C VAL A 35 79.64 -57.83 -62.53
N LEU A 36 79.80 -57.72 -61.20
CA LEU A 36 79.99 -58.88 -60.30
C LEU A 36 78.84 -59.90 -60.39
N GLY A 37 77.63 -59.48 -60.76
CA GLY A 37 76.49 -60.37 -60.98
C GLY A 37 76.49 -61.11 -62.33
N ALA A 38 77.23 -60.60 -63.32
CA ALA A 38 77.34 -61.19 -64.66
C ALA A 38 78.61 -62.05 -64.83
N LEU A 39 79.55 -62.02 -63.87
CA LEU A 39 80.80 -62.78 -63.95
C LEU A 39 80.60 -64.29 -63.69
N PRO A 40 81.19 -65.18 -64.51
CA PRO A 40 81.32 -66.59 -64.19
C PRO A 40 82.06 -66.82 -62.87
N ALA A 41 81.70 -67.88 -62.12
CA ALA A 41 82.28 -68.15 -60.80
C ALA A 41 83.81 -68.34 -60.79
N ALA A 42 84.41 -68.74 -61.91
CA ALA A 42 85.86 -68.85 -62.09
C ALA A 42 86.56 -67.48 -62.13
N ASP A 43 85.86 -66.44 -62.59
CA ASP A 43 86.38 -65.09 -62.82
C ASP A 43 86.19 -64.14 -61.63
N VAL A 44 85.45 -64.56 -60.60
CA VAL A 44 85.15 -63.73 -59.42
C VAL A 44 86.38 -63.68 -58.49
N PRO A 45 86.93 -62.48 -58.19
CA PRO A 45 88.04 -62.32 -57.26
C PRO A 45 87.73 -62.93 -55.89
N GLY A 46 88.73 -63.56 -55.26
CA GLY A 46 88.54 -64.31 -54.01
C GLY A 46 87.82 -63.54 -52.90
N VAL A 47 88.13 -62.24 -52.78
CA VAL A 47 87.54 -61.30 -51.80
C VAL A 47 86.05 -61.04 -52.07
N LEU A 48 85.60 -61.12 -53.32
CA LEU A 48 84.20 -60.82 -53.72
C LEU A 48 83.30 -62.05 -53.80
N ARG A 49 83.82 -63.28 -53.71
CA ARG A 49 83.02 -64.51 -53.76
C ARG A 49 81.85 -64.58 -52.75
N PRO A 50 81.95 -64.04 -51.52
CA PRO A 50 80.80 -63.97 -50.61
C PRO A 50 79.74 -62.97 -51.09
N VAL A 51 80.17 -61.84 -51.65
CA VAL A 51 79.29 -60.75 -52.13
C VAL A 51 78.57 -61.14 -53.42
N ALA A 52 79.23 -61.88 -54.32
CA ALA A 52 78.65 -62.38 -55.56
C ALA A 52 77.40 -63.27 -55.32
N LYS A 53 77.33 -63.94 -54.16
CA LYS A 53 76.18 -64.76 -53.76
C LYS A 53 74.95 -63.95 -53.30
N PHE A 54 75.07 -62.64 -53.11
CA PHE A 54 73.94 -61.81 -52.70
C PHE A 54 73.00 -61.51 -53.88
N ALA A 55 71.70 -61.41 -53.59
CA ALA A 55 70.71 -60.90 -54.55
C ALA A 55 71.07 -59.48 -55.01
N ALA A 56 70.77 -59.14 -56.27
CA ALA A 56 71.18 -57.88 -56.91
C ALA A 56 70.94 -56.63 -56.04
N ALA A 57 69.70 -56.44 -55.55
CA ALA A 57 69.32 -55.32 -54.69
C ALA A 57 70.08 -55.23 -53.35
N LYS A 58 70.78 -56.29 -52.93
CA LYS A 58 71.61 -56.32 -51.71
C LYS A 58 73.12 -56.23 -51.99
N ARG A 59 73.58 -56.49 -53.23
CA ARG A 59 75.01 -56.47 -53.60
C ARG A 59 75.65 -55.10 -53.40
N ALA A 60 75.10 -54.05 -54.02
CA ALA A 60 75.60 -52.68 -53.83
C ALA A 60 75.48 -52.21 -52.36
N ARG A 61 74.35 -52.48 -51.69
CA ARG A 61 74.06 -51.96 -50.33
C ARG A 61 74.87 -52.62 -49.22
N LEU A 62 75.05 -53.96 -49.25
CA LEU A 62 75.75 -54.70 -48.19
C LEU A 62 77.18 -55.07 -48.58
N GLY A 63 77.47 -55.19 -49.88
CA GLY A 63 78.80 -55.49 -50.41
C GLY A 63 79.62 -54.26 -50.82
N GLY A 64 79.06 -53.05 -50.75
CA GLY A 64 79.65 -51.85 -51.35
C GLY A 64 81.08 -51.54 -50.90
N ALA A 65 81.39 -51.71 -49.62
CA ALA A 65 82.75 -51.52 -49.11
C ALA A 65 83.77 -52.54 -49.68
N ALA A 66 83.35 -53.79 -49.88
CA ALA A 66 84.19 -54.83 -50.48
C ALA A 66 84.36 -54.63 -51.99
N ILE A 67 83.31 -54.20 -52.70
CA ILE A 67 83.37 -53.85 -54.12
C ILE A 67 84.30 -52.65 -54.34
N ALA A 68 84.19 -51.60 -53.54
CA ALA A 68 85.07 -50.44 -53.56
C ALA A 68 86.55 -50.84 -53.33
N ALA A 69 86.81 -51.66 -52.30
CA ALA A 69 88.16 -52.15 -52.03
C ALA A 69 88.74 -53.00 -53.18
N ALA A 70 87.92 -53.86 -53.80
CA ALA A 70 88.35 -54.66 -54.95
C ALA A 70 88.63 -53.82 -56.20
N LEU A 71 87.89 -52.72 -56.43
CA LEU A 71 88.20 -51.76 -57.50
C LEU A 71 89.55 -51.04 -57.30
N ASP A 72 89.95 -50.79 -56.05
CA ASP A 72 91.29 -50.29 -55.72
C ASP A 72 92.37 -51.35 -55.98
N THR A 73 92.20 -52.57 -55.45
CA THR A 73 93.27 -53.58 -55.36
C THR A 73 93.39 -54.53 -56.55
N GLU A 74 92.31 -54.88 -57.24
CA GLU A 74 92.27 -55.94 -58.26
C GLU A 74 92.20 -55.35 -59.69
N PRO A 75 93.31 -55.34 -60.48
CA PRO A 75 93.31 -54.76 -61.81
C PRO A 75 92.38 -55.48 -62.79
N GLY A 76 92.29 -56.81 -62.70
CA GLY A 76 91.44 -57.62 -63.58
C GLY A 76 89.94 -57.36 -63.36
N PHE A 77 89.51 -57.14 -62.12
CA PHE A 77 88.14 -56.75 -61.82
C PHE A 77 87.84 -55.34 -62.30
N ARG A 78 88.74 -54.38 -62.00
CA ARG A 78 88.63 -53.00 -62.51
C ARG A 78 88.55 -52.93 -64.03
N ARG A 79 89.32 -53.76 -64.77
CA ARG A 79 89.24 -53.80 -66.24
C ARG A 79 87.87 -54.26 -66.73
N ARG A 80 87.27 -55.30 -66.16
CA ARG A 80 85.91 -55.74 -66.56
C ARG A 80 84.83 -54.71 -66.22
N VAL A 81 85.01 -53.94 -65.15
CA VAL A 81 84.13 -52.81 -64.81
C VAL A 81 84.33 -51.63 -65.76
N LEU A 82 85.57 -51.38 -66.21
CA LEU A 82 85.85 -50.44 -67.30
C LEU A 82 85.19 -50.89 -68.61
N ASP A 83 85.37 -52.13 -69.05
CA ASP A 83 84.80 -52.64 -70.30
C ASP A 83 83.27 -52.49 -70.32
N ALA A 84 82.60 -52.74 -69.18
CA ALA A 84 81.16 -52.52 -69.03
C ALA A 84 80.75 -51.04 -69.02
N ALA A 85 81.54 -50.16 -68.40
CA ALA A 85 81.28 -48.72 -68.37
C ALA A 85 81.52 -48.06 -69.74
N SER A 86 82.60 -48.44 -70.44
CA SER A 86 82.91 -47.99 -71.80
C SER A 86 81.92 -48.52 -72.84
N ALA A 87 81.27 -49.67 -72.59
CA ALA A 87 80.15 -50.13 -73.43
C ALA A 87 78.86 -49.33 -73.22
N ALA A 88 78.68 -48.72 -72.03
CA ALA A 88 77.52 -47.88 -71.72
C ALA A 88 77.65 -46.45 -72.27
N ASP A 89 78.84 -45.86 -72.24
CA ASP A 89 79.16 -44.61 -72.95
C ASP A 89 80.51 -44.71 -73.70
N PRO A 90 80.47 -45.14 -74.98
CA PRO A 90 81.68 -45.23 -75.81
C PRO A 90 82.27 -43.86 -76.17
N ALA A 91 81.46 -42.80 -76.22
CA ALA A 91 81.90 -41.47 -76.65
C ALA A 91 82.71 -40.78 -75.54
N LEU A 92 82.22 -40.86 -74.30
CA LEU A 92 82.95 -40.34 -73.13
C LEU A 92 84.22 -41.15 -72.85
N ALA A 93 84.19 -42.47 -73.03
CA ALA A 93 85.39 -43.30 -72.92
C ALA A 93 86.49 -42.88 -73.91
N GLN A 94 86.16 -42.70 -75.20
CA GLN A 94 87.11 -42.26 -76.23
C GLN A 94 87.65 -40.85 -75.97
N ALA A 95 86.82 -39.92 -75.50
CA ALA A 95 87.25 -38.56 -75.17
C ALA A 95 88.27 -38.55 -74.01
N LEU A 96 88.03 -39.36 -72.97
CA LEU A 96 88.93 -39.50 -71.83
C LEU A 96 90.20 -40.29 -72.18
N GLU A 97 90.15 -41.25 -73.10
CA GLU A 97 91.35 -41.89 -73.69
C GLU A 97 92.21 -40.88 -74.46
N ALA A 98 91.59 -39.93 -75.15
CA ALA A 98 92.26 -38.79 -75.78
C ALA A 98 92.64 -37.66 -74.79
N GLY A 99 92.56 -37.90 -73.47
CA GLY A 99 92.96 -36.96 -72.42
C GLY A 99 92.06 -35.73 -72.27
N THR A 100 90.87 -35.72 -72.87
CA THR A 100 89.98 -34.55 -72.91
C THR A 100 88.64 -34.86 -72.21
N ALA A 101 88.35 -34.18 -71.11
CA ALA A 101 87.04 -34.25 -70.46
C ALA A 101 86.02 -33.35 -71.18
N PRO A 102 84.92 -33.87 -71.76
CA PRO A 102 83.91 -33.04 -72.42
C PRO A 102 83.16 -32.16 -71.41
N PRO A 103 82.99 -30.84 -71.66
CA PRO A 103 82.34 -29.94 -70.70
C PRO A 103 80.82 -30.16 -70.54
N ALA A 104 80.21 -30.97 -71.41
CA ALA A 104 78.79 -31.32 -71.38
C ALA A 104 78.50 -32.71 -70.75
N ALA A 105 79.53 -33.44 -70.31
CA ALA A 105 79.38 -34.73 -69.65
C ALA A 105 79.04 -34.54 -68.15
N ASP A 106 78.31 -35.49 -67.57
CA ASP A 106 78.06 -35.52 -66.12
C ASP A 106 79.40 -35.66 -65.36
N PRO A 107 79.77 -34.73 -64.47
CA PRO A 107 80.96 -34.85 -63.65
C PRO A 107 81.07 -36.18 -62.89
N VAL A 108 79.94 -36.78 -62.48
CA VAL A 108 79.93 -38.09 -61.82
C VAL A 108 80.46 -39.18 -62.75
N ASP A 109 79.97 -39.25 -63.99
CA ASP A 109 80.38 -40.25 -64.97
C ASP A 109 81.80 -39.98 -65.53
N VAL A 110 82.20 -38.70 -65.64
CA VAL A 110 83.61 -38.30 -65.91
C VAL A 110 84.55 -38.84 -64.83
N ALA A 111 84.22 -38.64 -63.54
CA ALA A 111 85.03 -39.13 -62.42
C ALA A 111 85.10 -40.67 -62.36
N VAL A 112 83.97 -41.34 -62.65
CA VAL A 112 83.88 -42.80 -62.74
C VAL A 112 84.79 -43.36 -63.83
N LEU A 113 84.66 -42.86 -65.06
CA LEU A 113 85.44 -43.37 -66.19
C LEU A 113 86.92 -43.02 -66.09
N ALA A 114 87.28 -41.80 -65.68
CA ALA A 114 88.67 -41.42 -65.45
C ALA A 114 89.35 -42.30 -64.37
N TYR A 115 88.64 -42.63 -63.28
CA TYR A 115 89.14 -43.54 -62.24
C TYR A 115 89.38 -44.99 -62.74
N LEU A 116 88.50 -45.47 -63.62
CA LEU A 116 88.57 -46.83 -64.18
C LEU A 116 89.63 -46.97 -65.29
N LEU A 117 89.69 -45.98 -66.19
CA LEU A 117 90.56 -45.95 -67.37
C LEU A 117 92.01 -45.60 -67.02
N ARG A 118 92.21 -44.64 -66.13
CA ARG A 118 93.52 -44.10 -65.70
C ARG A 118 94.44 -43.63 -66.85
N PRO A 119 93.97 -42.73 -67.75
CA PRO A 119 94.83 -42.04 -68.72
C PRO A 119 95.85 -41.13 -68.02
N ASP A 120 96.82 -40.59 -68.75
CA ASP A 120 97.77 -39.62 -68.19
C ASP A 120 97.03 -38.39 -67.61
N GLY A 121 97.29 -38.08 -66.33
CA GLY A 121 96.63 -36.98 -65.62
C GLY A 121 95.24 -37.30 -65.05
N TRP A 122 94.81 -38.57 -65.04
CA TRP A 122 93.49 -38.97 -64.52
C TRP A 122 93.19 -38.50 -63.09
N GLU A 123 94.18 -38.42 -62.20
CA GLU A 123 93.95 -37.93 -60.83
C GLU A 123 93.44 -36.48 -60.81
N ALA A 124 93.90 -35.63 -61.73
CA ALA A 124 93.45 -34.24 -61.83
C ALA A 124 92.02 -34.14 -62.41
N MET A 125 91.67 -35.01 -63.37
CA MET A 125 90.32 -35.09 -63.94
C MET A 125 89.30 -35.53 -62.88
N VAL A 126 89.65 -36.54 -62.09
CA VAL A 126 88.82 -37.03 -60.98
C VAL A 126 88.68 -35.98 -59.88
N GLU A 127 89.74 -35.27 -59.49
CA GLU A 127 89.64 -34.22 -58.46
C GLU A 127 88.81 -33.01 -58.93
N THR A 128 88.96 -32.59 -60.20
CA THR A 128 88.17 -31.50 -60.79
C THR A 128 86.68 -31.85 -60.83
N ALA A 129 86.35 -33.06 -61.31
CA ALA A 129 84.97 -33.54 -61.34
C ALA A 129 84.41 -33.81 -59.92
N ALA A 130 85.24 -34.22 -58.98
CA ALA A 130 84.86 -34.35 -57.58
C ALA A 130 84.65 -32.98 -56.90
N ALA A 131 85.33 -31.92 -57.33
CA ALA A 131 85.10 -30.56 -56.85
C ALA A 131 83.74 -30.02 -57.29
N THR A 132 83.39 -30.14 -58.58
CA THR A 132 82.10 -29.65 -59.09
C THR A 132 80.90 -30.39 -58.47
N VAL A 133 81.01 -31.70 -58.22
CA VAL A 133 79.98 -32.46 -57.48
C VAL A 133 79.83 -31.95 -56.04
N ARG A 134 80.94 -31.71 -55.33
CA ARG A 134 80.91 -31.15 -53.96
C ARG A 134 80.28 -29.77 -53.92
N GLU A 135 80.63 -28.89 -54.86
CA GLU A 135 80.06 -27.55 -54.96
C GLU A 135 78.54 -27.59 -55.20
N GLY A 136 78.06 -28.50 -56.04
CA GLY A 136 76.63 -28.75 -56.26
C GLY A 136 75.90 -29.26 -55.00
N ASP A 137 76.47 -30.27 -54.32
CA ASP A 137 75.93 -30.82 -53.06
C ASP A 137 75.90 -29.76 -51.94
N ASP A 138 76.94 -28.92 -51.86
CA ASP A 138 77.04 -27.81 -50.91
C ASP A 138 76.01 -26.72 -51.19
N ALA A 139 75.84 -26.30 -52.45
CA ALA A 139 74.81 -25.34 -52.84
C ALA A 139 73.39 -25.89 -52.57
N ALA A 140 73.14 -27.17 -52.86
CA ALA A 140 71.87 -27.83 -52.59
C ALA A 140 71.62 -28.02 -51.08
N ARG A 141 72.66 -28.18 -50.25
CA ARG A 141 72.55 -28.19 -48.79
C ARG A 141 72.22 -26.79 -48.26
N LEU A 142 72.99 -25.77 -48.64
CA LEU A 142 72.77 -24.38 -48.22
C LEU A 142 71.36 -23.88 -48.58
N THR A 143 70.86 -24.22 -49.77
CA THR A 143 69.49 -23.90 -50.19
C THR A 143 68.43 -24.55 -49.29
N ARG A 144 68.62 -25.82 -48.92
CA ARG A 144 67.72 -26.54 -48.00
C ARG A 144 67.78 -25.98 -46.58
N GLU A 145 68.96 -25.64 -46.09
CA GLU A 145 69.17 -25.02 -44.78
C GLU A 145 68.55 -23.61 -44.71
N ALA A 146 68.69 -22.80 -45.76
CA ALA A 146 68.06 -21.49 -45.88
C ALA A 146 66.52 -21.60 -45.85
N ALA A 147 65.95 -22.50 -46.67
CA ALA A 147 64.51 -22.73 -46.70
C ALA A 147 63.96 -23.32 -45.38
N ALA A 148 64.75 -24.13 -44.66
CA ALA A 148 64.38 -24.61 -43.33
C ALA A 148 64.44 -23.48 -42.28
N ALA A 149 65.46 -22.63 -42.33
CA ALA A 149 65.60 -21.48 -41.44
C ALA A 149 64.50 -20.44 -41.65
N GLU A 150 64.05 -20.23 -42.90
CA GLU A 150 62.92 -19.37 -43.24
C GLU A 150 61.61 -19.90 -42.64
N ARG A 151 61.25 -21.17 -42.88
CA ARG A 151 60.06 -21.80 -42.26
C ARG A 151 60.09 -21.76 -40.74
N LEU A 152 61.26 -21.94 -40.11
CA LEU A 152 61.40 -21.85 -38.66
C LEU A 152 61.21 -20.42 -38.15
N ARG A 153 61.61 -19.39 -38.91
CA ARG A 153 61.33 -17.98 -38.59
C ARG A 153 59.84 -17.67 -38.73
N GLU A 154 59.20 -18.11 -39.80
CA GLU A 154 57.75 -17.97 -40.00
C GLU A 154 56.95 -18.63 -38.87
N GLN A 155 57.29 -19.86 -38.50
CA GLN A 155 56.67 -20.56 -37.37
C GLN A 155 56.88 -19.84 -36.04
N LEU A 156 58.09 -19.31 -35.80
CA LEU A 156 58.41 -18.56 -34.59
C LEU A 156 57.62 -17.24 -34.51
N ASP A 157 57.51 -16.50 -35.61
CA ASP A 157 56.80 -15.23 -35.63
C ASP A 157 55.28 -15.42 -35.63
N ALA A 158 54.75 -16.49 -36.24
CA ALA A 158 53.36 -16.92 -36.08
C ALA A 158 53.05 -17.29 -34.62
N ALA A 159 53.88 -18.11 -33.96
CA ALA A 159 53.71 -18.45 -32.55
C ALA A 159 53.83 -17.24 -31.61
N ARG A 160 54.67 -16.26 -31.96
CA ARG A 160 54.75 -14.98 -31.25
C ARG A 160 53.51 -14.12 -31.48
N ALA A 161 52.94 -14.11 -32.68
CA ALA A 161 51.72 -13.39 -33.01
C ALA A 161 50.53 -13.93 -32.22
N THR A 162 50.29 -15.25 -32.25
CA THR A 162 49.22 -15.89 -31.47
C THR A 162 49.39 -15.67 -29.96
N THR A 163 50.62 -15.79 -29.44
CA THR A 163 50.90 -15.51 -28.01
C THR A 163 50.60 -14.04 -27.64
N ARG A 164 50.91 -13.09 -28.53
CA ARG A 164 50.58 -11.66 -28.32
C ARG A 164 49.07 -11.43 -28.34
N GLU A 165 48.37 -12.01 -29.30
CA GLU A 165 46.91 -11.91 -29.44
C GLU A 165 46.18 -12.49 -28.23
N MET A 166 46.54 -13.72 -27.81
CA MET A 166 46.01 -14.33 -26.59
C MET A 166 46.28 -13.44 -25.37
N ARG A 167 47.47 -12.84 -25.25
CA ARG A 167 47.79 -11.91 -24.15
C ARG A 167 46.97 -10.62 -24.20
N THR A 168 46.66 -10.08 -25.38
CA THR A 168 45.79 -8.90 -25.50
C THR A 168 44.34 -9.22 -25.14
N THR A 169 43.81 -10.36 -25.59
CA THR A 169 42.45 -10.81 -25.27
C THR A 169 42.30 -11.08 -23.77
N MET A 170 43.21 -11.85 -23.17
CA MET A 170 43.21 -12.12 -21.73
C MET A 170 43.35 -10.85 -20.89
N ARG A 171 44.12 -9.85 -21.36
CA ARG A 171 44.21 -8.56 -20.66
C ARG A 171 42.89 -7.77 -20.74
N ALA A 172 42.25 -7.72 -21.91
CA ALA A 172 40.96 -7.08 -22.07
C ALA A 172 39.87 -7.74 -21.20
N GLU A 173 39.88 -9.08 -21.10
CA GLU A 173 38.97 -9.82 -20.23
C GLU A 173 39.25 -9.55 -18.74
N ILE A 174 40.51 -9.54 -18.31
CA ILE A 174 40.90 -9.15 -16.94
C ILE A 174 40.43 -7.73 -16.61
N ASP A 175 40.63 -6.76 -17.50
CA ASP A 175 40.25 -5.37 -17.25
C ASP A 175 38.72 -5.17 -17.29
N ARG A 176 38.00 -5.94 -18.12
CA ARG A 176 36.54 -6.07 -18.07
C ARG A 176 36.07 -6.63 -16.72
N LEU A 177 36.59 -7.77 -16.28
CA LEU A 177 36.19 -8.41 -15.03
C LEU A 177 36.51 -7.54 -13.80
N LYS A 178 37.61 -6.76 -13.83
CA LYS A 178 37.89 -5.74 -12.81
C LYS A 178 36.81 -4.66 -12.77
N ASN A 179 36.40 -4.12 -13.92
CA ASN A 179 35.37 -3.08 -14.01
C ASN A 179 33.98 -3.60 -13.59
N GLU A 180 33.66 -4.85 -13.91
CA GLU A 180 32.48 -5.53 -13.40
C GLU A 180 32.58 -5.72 -11.88
N ASN A 181 33.73 -6.11 -11.33
CA ASN A 181 33.93 -6.27 -9.89
C ASN A 181 33.84 -4.94 -9.11
N THR A 182 34.41 -3.84 -9.62
CA THR A 182 34.27 -2.52 -8.99
C THR A 182 32.83 -2.02 -9.04
N THR A 183 32.13 -2.23 -10.16
CA THR A 183 30.70 -1.90 -10.31
C THR A 183 29.83 -2.71 -9.34
N LEU A 184 30.10 -4.01 -9.19
CA LEU A 184 29.39 -4.87 -8.23
C LEU A 184 29.68 -4.46 -6.78
N ARG A 185 30.94 -4.14 -6.43
CA ARG A 185 31.27 -3.61 -5.10
C ARG A 185 30.50 -2.33 -4.79
N ARG A 186 30.46 -1.37 -5.72
CA ARG A 186 29.67 -0.14 -5.57
C ARG A 186 28.19 -0.45 -5.38
N ARG A 187 27.60 -1.29 -6.22
CA ARG A 187 26.19 -1.70 -6.08
C ARG A 187 25.89 -2.38 -4.74
N VAL A 188 26.78 -3.24 -4.24
CA VAL A 188 26.63 -3.89 -2.93
C VAL A 188 26.77 -2.90 -1.78
N GLN A 189 27.61 -1.88 -1.92
CA GLN A 189 27.71 -0.80 -0.94
C GLN A 189 26.44 0.06 -0.94
N GLU A 190 25.97 0.50 -2.11
CA GLU A 190 24.73 1.27 -2.28
C GLU A 190 23.49 0.52 -1.76
N THR A 191 23.39 -0.79 -1.96
CA THR A 191 22.26 -1.57 -1.42
C THR A 191 22.36 -1.80 0.09
N ARG A 192 23.57 -1.87 0.66
CA ARG A 192 23.78 -1.91 2.12
C ARG A 192 23.44 -0.58 2.78
N GLU A 193 23.84 0.53 2.17
CA GLU A 193 23.53 1.89 2.64
C GLU A 193 22.00 2.08 2.64
N ARG A 194 21.32 1.83 1.51
CA ARG A 194 19.85 1.89 1.43
C ARG A 194 19.14 0.96 2.41
N LEU A 195 19.67 -0.25 2.66
CA LEU A 195 19.10 -1.17 3.65
C LEU A 195 19.31 -0.66 5.08
N SER A 196 20.44 0.02 5.35
CA SER A 196 20.71 0.65 6.64
C SER A 196 19.80 1.86 6.87
N GLU A 197 19.61 2.70 5.85
CA GLU A 197 18.70 3.85 5.85
C GLU A 197 17.25 3.40 6.08
N ALA A 198 16.77 2.40 5.33
CA ALA A 198 15.42 1.86 5.48
C ALA A 198 15.17 1.24 6.87
N ARG A 199 16.18 0.56 7.44
CA ARG A 199 16.10 0.02 8.82
C ARG A 199 16.11 1.11 9.88
N GLN A 200 16.85 2.20 9.67
CA GLN A 200 16.81 3.34 10.58
C GLN A 200 15.44 4.03 10.52
N GLN A 201 14.89 4.22 9.33
CA GLN A 201 13.53 4.74 9.13
C GLN A 201 12.49 3.85 9.82
N GLU A 202 12.53 2.54 9.62
CA GLU A 202 11.64 1.59 10.29
C GLU A 202 11.76 1.68 11.83
N HIS A 203 12.98 1.79 12.36
CA HIS A 203 13.22 1.96 13.80
C HIS A 203 12.68 3.29 14.34
N ASP A 204 12.91 4.39 13.62
CA ASP A 204 12.45 5.72 14.01
C ASP A 204 10.92 5.83 13.94
N GLU A 205 10.28 5.21 12.95
CA GLU A 205 8.82 5.06 12.85
C GLU A 205 8.26 4.20 13.99
N GLN A 206 8.91 3.08 14.33
CA GLN A 206 8.53 2.24 15.48
C GLN A 206 8.66 2.98 16.81
N GLU A 207 9.71 3.80 16.99
CA GLU A 207 9.85 4.66 18.17
C GLU A 207 8.76 5.73 18.22
N GLN A 208 8.45 6.41 17.10
CA GLN A 208 7.39 7.43 17.04
C GLN A 208 6.02 6.82 17.35
N ALA A 209 5.64 5.72 16.69
CA ALA A 209 4.41 4.99 16.98
C ALA A 209 4.36 4.49 18.43
N GLY A 210 5.50 4.05 18.99
CA GLY A 210 5.64 3.68 20.40
C GLY A 210 5.36 4.83 21.36
N ARG A 211 5.84 6.04 21.05
CA ARG A 211 5.60 7.27 21.82
C ARG A 211 4.14 7.71 21.72
N GLU A 212 3.56 7.76 20.52
CA GLU A 212 2.14 8.08 20.31
C GLU A 212 1.20 7.09 21.02
N LEU A 213 1.51 5.79 20.97
CA LEU A 213 0.78 4.77 21.73
C LEU A 213 0.94 4.93 23.24
N ALA A 214 2.09 5.39 23.73
CA ALA A 214 2.30 5.66 25.16
C ALA A 214 1.50 6.90 25.61
N GLU A 215 1.51 7.97 24.82
CA GLU A 215 0.77 9.21 25.06
C GLU A 215 -0.74 9.01 25.01
N THR A 216 -1.26 8.37 23.97
CA THR A 216 -2.70 8.04 23.87
C THR A 216 -3.17 7.14 25.01
N ARG A 217 -2.38 6.14 25.42
CA ARG A 217 -2.66 5.33 26.61
C ARG A 217 -2.61 6.14 27.91
N ALA A 218 -1.74 7.15 28.02
CA ALA A 218 -1.70 8.04 29.18
C ALA A 218 -2.91 8.97 29.23
N ALA A 219 -3.29 9.57 28.09
CA ALA A 219 -4.49 10.38 27.95
C ALA A 219 -5.76 9.59 28.27
N LEU A 220 -5.88 8.35 27.76
CA LEU A 220 -7.01 7.46 28.08
C LEU A 220 -7.09 7.16 29.59
N ARG A 221 -5.96 6.82 30.24
CA ARG A 221 -5.93 6.63 31.70
C ARG A 221 -6.37 7.89 32.46
N SER A 222 -5.92 9.08 32.03
CA SER A 222 -6.34 10.35 32.63
C SER A 222 -7.86 10.54 32.50
N ALA A 223 -8.39 10.43 31.28
CA ALA A 223 -9.81 10.55 30.99
C ALA A 223 -10.66 9.51 31.75
N GLU A 224 -10.18 8.27 31.91
CA GLU A 224 -10.83 7.27 32.76
C GLU A 224 -10.87 7.69 34.24
N THR A 225 -9.77 8.22 34.79
CA THR A 225 -9.75 8.69 36.19
C THR A 225 -10.66 9.89 36.41
N GLU A 226 -10.70 10.83 35.47
CA GLU A 226 -11.64 11.95 35.47
C GLU A 226 -13.09 11.48 35.36
N ALA A 227 -13.39 10.57 34.45
CA ALA A 227 -14.73 10.01 34.29
C ALA A 227 -15.18 9.22 35.53
N ARG A 228 -14.28 8.51 36.22
CA ARG A 228 -14.57 7.89 37.54
C ARG A 228 -14.85 8.95 38.61
N ARG A 229 -14.05 10.02 38.67
CA ARG A 229 -14.22 11.14 39.62
C ARG A 229 -15.52 11.93 39.38
N LEU A 230 -15.91 12.14 38.13
CA LEU A 230 -17.15 12.81 37.76
C LEU A 230 -18.37 11.94 38.08
N ARG A 231 -18.31 10.63 37.81
CA ARG A 231 -19.37 9.68 38.22
C ARG A 231 -19.55 9.64 39.75
N ALA A 232 -18.48 9.65 40.52
CA ALA A 232 -18.54 9.73 41.98
C ALA A 232 -19.23 11.03 42.44
N ARG A 233 -18.79 12.19 41.92
CA ARG A 233 -19.42 13.50 42.20
C ARG A 233 -20.90 13.57 41.82
N LEU A 234 -21.29 12.93 40.71
CA LEU A 234 -22.68 12.85 40.29
C LEU A 234 -23.51 12.03 41.30
N ALA A 235 -23.02 10.86 41.69
CA ALA A 235 -23.67 10.02 42.70
C ALA A 235 -23.79 10.74 44.07
N ASP A 236 -22.76 11.48 44.49
CA ASP A 236 -22.79 12.31 45.71
C ASP A 236 -23.86 13.41 45.60
N ALA A 237 -23.95 14.09 44.46
CA ALA A 237 -24.94 15.14 44.21
C ALA A 237 -26.38 14.60 44.12
N GLU A 238 -26.58 13.43 43.50
CA GLU A 238 -27.86 12.72 43.46
C GLU A 238 -28.30 12.28 44.86
N ALA A 239 -27.38 11.74 45.67
CA ALA A 239 -27.63 11.38 47.05
C ALA A 239 -27.99 12.59 47.93
N ALA A 240 -27.30 13.72 47.74
CA ALA A 240 -27.60 14.99 48.41
C ALA A 240 -28.96 15.55 48.00
N LEU A 241 -29.31 15.51 46.72
CA LEU A 241 -30.62 15.92 46.20
C LEU A 241 -31.74 15.05 46.79
N GLU A 242 -31.56 13.73 46.87
CA GLU A 242 -32.58 12.86 47.43
C GLU A 242 -32.65 12.93 48.97
N ALA A 243 -31.56 13.31 49.64
CA ALA A 243 -31.60 13.72 51.05
C ALA A 243 -32.42 15.01 51.25
N ALA A 244 -32.15 16.06 50.46
CA ALA A 244 -32.89 17.33 50.51
C ALA A 244 -34.37 17.17 50.14
N ARG A 245 -34.69 16.26 49.21
CA ARG A 245 -36.09 15.87 48.93
C ARG A 245 -36.74 15.15 50.10
N ARG A 246 -36.02 14.26 50.80
CA ARG A 246 -36.54 13.58 52.00
C ARG A 246 -36.78 14.56 53.15
N THR A 247 -35.85 15.48 53.45
CA THR A 247 -36.07 16.52 54.47
C THR A 247 -37.24 17.43 54.09
N GLY A 248 -37.27 17.95 52.85
CA GLY A 248 -38.37 18.79 52.38
C GLY A 248 -39.73 18.08 52.30
N ARG A 249 -39.78 16.75 52.13
CA ARG A 249 -41.02 15.94 52.29
C ARG A 249 -41.41 15.83 53.77
N ALA A 250 -40.45 15.61 54.68
CA ALA A 250 -40.71 15.52 56.12
C ALA A 250 -41.18 16.85 56.71
N GLU A 251 -40.54 17.97 56.35
CA GLU A 251 -40.97 19.33 56.74
C GLU A 251 -42.37 19.66 56.25
N ARG A 252 -42.69 19.33 54.97
CA ARG A 252 -44.06 19.46 54.46
C ARG A 252 -45.04 18.56 55.19
N GLY A 253 -44.67 17.32 55.50
CA GLY A 253 -45.50 16.42 56.33
C GLY A 253 -45.81 16.98 57.71
N LEU A 254 -44.80 17.54 58.40
CA LEU A 254 -44.97 18.23 59.68
C LEU A 254 -45.84 19.50 59.55
N GLY A 255 -45.66 20.27 58.48
CA GLY A 255 -46.49 21.43 58.16
C GLY A 255 -47.95 21.06 57.91
N THR A 256 -48.21 20.01 57.13
CA THR A 256 -49.55 19.47 56.87
C THR A 256 -50.19 18.91 58.13
N ALA A 257 -49.44 18.18 58.97
CA ALA A 257 -49.94 17.68 60.25
C ALA A 257 -50.32 18.82 61.21
N ARG A 258 -49.50 19.89 61.29
CA ARG A 258 -49.83 21.09 62.06
C ARG A 258 -51.05 21.83 61.51
N LEU A 259 -51.17 21.94 60.18
CA LEU A 259 -52.32 22.58 59.54
C LEU A 259 -53.60 21.78 59.79
N ALA A 260 -53.57 20.45 59.70
CA ALA A 260 -54.70 19.59 60.02
C ALA A 260 -55.17 19.81 61.47
N LEU A 261 -54.26 19.77 62.44
CA LEU A 261 -54.57 20.04 63.85
C LEU A 261 -55.18 21.45 64.06
N LEU A 262 -54.65 22.48 63.39
CA LEU A 262 -55.22 23.83 63.47
C LEU A 262 -56.61 23.93 62.82
N LEU A 263 -56.85 23.25 61.69
CA LEU A 263 -58.16 23.20 61.05
C LEU A 263 -59.18 22.41 61.88
N ASP A 264 -58.78 21.31 62.50
CA ASP A 264 -59.63 20.55 63.41
C ASP A 264 -60.02 21.40 64.63
N THR A 265 -59.06 22.08 65.27
CA THR A 265 -59.37 22.99 66.41
C THR A 265 -60.26 24.17 66.00
N LEU A 266 -60.12 24.73 64.79
CA LEU A 266 -61.01 25.75 64.27
C LEU A 266 -62.40 25.19 63.89
N GLY A 267 -62.46 23.96 63.40
CA GLY A 267 -63.70 23.23 63.13
C GLY A 267 -64.49 22.97 64.41
N ASP A 268 -63.82 22.47 65.45
CA ASP A 268 -64.38 22.27 66.78
C ASP A 268 -64.81 23.58 67.43
N ALA A 269 -64.01 24.64 67.32
CA ALA A 269 -64.38 25.98 67.80
C ALA A 269 -65.61 26.54 67.07
N ALA A 270 -65.68 26.39 65.74
CA ALA A 270 -66.83 26.81 64.94
C ALA A 270 -68.08 25.95 65.19
N ALA A 271 -67.92 24.66 65.47
CA ALA A 271 -69.01 23.76 65.86
C ALA A 271 -69.49 24.01 67.30
N GLY A 272 -68.59 24.39 68.21
CA GLY A 272 -68.91 24.91 69.54
C GLY A 272 -69.69 26.21 69.43
N LEU A 273 -69.18 27.19 68.69
CA LEU A 273 -69.82 28.49 68.48
C LEU A 273 -71.19 28.36 67.79
N ARG A 274 -71.36 27.44 66.82
CA ARG A 274 -72.68 27.14 66.22
C ARG A 274 -73.68 26.56 67.22
N ARG A 275 -73.22 25.76 68.19
CA ARG A 275 -74.06 25.20 69.26
C ARG A 275 -74.45 26.28 70.27
N GLU A 276 -73.51 27.08 70.73
CA GLU A 276 -73.75 28.19 71.67
C GLU A 276 -74.62 29.32 71.07
N LEU A 277 -74.42 29.67 69.80
CA LEU A 277 -75.23 30.68 69.10
C LEU A 277 -76.55 30.13 68.53
N ALA A 278 -76.86 28.84 68.74
CA ALA A 278 -78.07 28.16 68.28
C ALA A 278 -78.43 28.40 66.79
N LEU A 279 -77.43 28.56 65.92
CA LEU A 279 -77.63 28.96 64.52
C LEU A 279 -78.18 27.78 63.68
N PRO A 280 -79.44 27.83 63.20
CA PRO A 280 -79.97 26.78 62.34
C PRO A 280 -79.29 26.78 60.97
N ALA A 281 -79.27 25.62 60.30
CA ALA A 281 -78.78 25.52 58.93
C ALA A 281 -79.76 26.22 57.97
N SER A 282 -79.48 27.49 57.63
CA SER A 282 -80.29 28.24 56.66
C SER A 282 -80.32 27.53 55.31
N THR A 283 -81.53 27.30 54.80
CA THR A 283 -81.82 26.78 53.45
C THR A 283 -82.13 27.88 52.43
N LEU A 284 -82.09 29.16 52.84
CA LEU A 284 -82.26 30.32 51.96
C LEU A 284 -80.90 30.79 51.47
N ALA A 285 -80.71 30.85 50.13
CA ALA A 285 -79.54 31.47 49.54
C ALA A 285 -79.76 32.99 49.37
N PRO A 286 -78.73 33.84 49.57
CA PRO A 286 -78.89 35.30 49.48
C PRO A 286 -79.44 35.79 48.12
N ALA A 287 -79.03 35.14 47.02
CA ALA A 287 -79.53 35.43 45.67
C ALA A 287 -81.05 35.27 45.50
N ASP A 288 -81.72 34.51 46.38
CA ASP A 288 -83.16 34.27 46.31
C ASP A 288 -83.97 35.45 46.89
N THR A 289 -83.35 36.38 47.62
CA THR A 289 -84.02 37.52 48.27
C THR A 289 -83.99 38.83 47.45
N VAL A 290 -83.64 38.77 46.16
CA VAL A 290 -83.39 39.97 45.32
C VAL A 290 -84.54 40.27 44.35
N GLU A 291 -85.42 41.20 44.72
CA GLU A 291 -86.26 41.97 43.77
C GLU A 291 -85.62 43.33 43.41
N ALA A 292 -86.25 44.12 42.53
CA ALA A 292 -85.61 45.27 41.88
C ALA A 292 -85.80 46.62 42.61
N ALA A 293 -84.69 47.38 42.75
CA ALA A 293 -84.55 48.74 43.35
C ALA A 293 -84.55 48.77 44.92
N VAL A 294 -84.03 49.77 45.66
CA VAL A 294 -83.26 51.02 45.39
C VAL A 294 -82.28 51.29 46.61
N PRO A 295 -81.50 52.39 46.84
CA PRO A 295 -80.04 52.21 47.05
C PRO A 295 -79.35 52.97 48.23
N GLY A 296 -78.01 52.79 48.35
CA GLY A 296 -77.05 53.62 49.14
C GLY A 296 -76.32 52.82 50.24
N GLY A 297 -75.04 53.04 50.60
CA GLY A 297 -73.95 53.94 50.15
C GLY A 297 -72.56 53.32 50.44
N PRO A 298 -71.42 54.02 50.23
CA PRO A 298 -70.11 53.39 49.97
C PRO A 298 -69.19 53.18 51.19
N LEU A 299 -68.32 52.15 51.15
CA LEU A 299 -67.14 51.98 52.02
C LEU A 299 -65.98 51.25 51.32
N ASP A 300 -64.74 51.58 51.71
CA ASP A 300 -63.46 51.24 51.06
C ASP A 300 -62.76 49.95 51.55
N GLY A 301 -61.82 49.46 50.72
CA GLY A 301 -60.77 48.48 51.08
C GLY A 301 -61.07 47.01 50.75
N GLY A 302 -60.12 46.16 50.35
CA GLY A 302 -58.69 46.36 50.02
C GLY A 302 -58.04 45.01 49.61
N ALA A 303 -56.86 45.05 48.97
CA ALA A 303 -55.99 43.89 48.60
C ALA A 303 -56.66 42.74 47.80
N VAL A 304 -56.63 42.74 46.46
CA VAL A 304 -55.48 42.37 45.59
C VAL A 304 -54.99 40.92 45.79
N GLY A 305 -55.58 40.00 45.03
CA GLY A 305 -54.97 38.71 44.69
C GLY A 305 -54.35 38.78 43.29
N ARG A 306 -53.19 38.12 43.09
CA ARG A 306 -52.43 38.14 41.83
C ARG A 306 -53.31 37.76 40.62
N ALA A 307 -53.28 38.59 39.58
CA ALA A 307 -54.04 38.37 38.36
C ALA A 307 -53.38 37.30 37.48
N ARG A 308 -54.14 36.24 37.15
CA ARG A 308 -54.04 35.56 35.86
C ARG A 308 -54.99 36.24 34.88
N ALA A 309 -54.73 36.13 33.59
CA ALA A 309 -55.64 36.67 32.58
C ALA A 309 -57.01 35.96 32.67
N ALA A 310 -58.10 36.69 32.47
CA ALA A 310 -59.46 36.15 32.52
C ALA A 310 -59.75 35.13 31.39
N ASP A 311 -58.82 35.02 30.45
CA ASP A 311 -58.95 34.40 29.14
C ASP A 311 -58.22 33.03 29.09
N GLU A 312 -57.50 32.65 30.16
CA GLU A 312 -56.75 31.39 30.23
C GLU A 312 -57.68 30.15 30.33
N PRO A 313 -57.55 29.15 29.43
CA PRO A 313 -58.40 27.97 29.44
C PRO A 313 -58.14 27.11 30.69
N GLY A 314 -59.15 27.04 31.56
CA GLY A 314 -59.11 26.33 32.85
C GLY A 314 -59.20 27.26 34.08
N TYR A 315 -59.03 28.57 33.93
CA TYR A 315 -59.21 29.52 35.04
C TYR A 315 -60.64 29.52 35.59
N LEU A 316 -61.64 29.38 34.71
CA LEU A 316 -63.04 29.23 35.10
C LEU A 316 -63.29 27.89 35.83
N ASP A 317 -62.64 26.79 35.43
CA ASP A 317 -62.74 25.50 36.13
C ASP A 317 -62.17 25.60 37.57
N GLU A 318 -61.04 26.29 37.76
CA GLU A 318 -60.45 26.56 39.08
C GLU A 318 -61.42 27.37 39.96
N LEU A 319 -62.00 28.45 39.43
CA LEU A 319 -62.96 29.28 40.15
C LEU A 319 -64.27 28.54 40.49
N LEU A 320 -64.75 27.66 39.60
CA LEU A 320 -65.95 26.85 39.84
C LEU A 320 -65.74 25.70 40.83
N SER A 321 -64.49 25.33 41.12
CA SER A 321 -64.17 24.36 42.18
C SER A 321 -64.27 24.94 43.61
N LEU A 322 -64.43 26.26 43.74
CA LEU A 322 -64.53 26.92 45.04
C LEU A 322 -65.86 26.58 45.74
N PRO A 323 -65.85 26.22 47.04
CA PRO A 323 -67.05 25.79 47.74
C PRO A 323 -68.09 26.91 47.82
N ARG A 324 -69.33 26.59 47.42
CA ARG A 324 -70.51 27.50 47.42
C ARG A 324 -70.35 28.74 46.53
N VAL A 325 -69.50 28.69 45.51
CA VAL A 325 -69.38 29.75 44.49
C VAL A 325 -70.73 30.06 43.83
N HIS A 326 -70.96 31.34 43.54
CA HIS A 326 -72.11 31.82 42.78
C HIS A 326 -71.64 32.30 41.40
N LEU A 327 -72.09 31.62 40.35
CA LEU A 327 -71.85 32.00 38.95
C LEU A 327 -73.02 32.84 38.44
N ILE A 328 -72.77 34.08 38.07
CA ILE A 328 -73.73 34.98 37.41
C ILE A 328 -73.31 35.12 35.94
N VAL A 329 -74.23 34.87 35.01
CA VAL A 329 -73.93 34.83 33.58
C VAL A 329 -74.77 35.84 32.81
N ASP A 330 -74.12 36.71 32.05
CA ASP A 330 -74.75 37.53 31.02
C ASP A 330 -75.07 36.68 29.80
N GLY A 331 -76.35 36.37 29.66
CA GLY A 331 -76.83 35.37 28.72
C GLY A 331 -76.68 35.80 27.26
N TYR A 332 -76.99 37.05 26.91
CA TYR A 332 -76.89 37.50 25.51
C TYR A 332 -75.45 37.74 25.08
N ASN A 333 -74.57 38.17 25.98
CA ASN A 333 -73.15 38.30 25.68
C ASN A 333 -72.52 36.93 25.37
N VAL A 334 -72.87 35.90 26.15
CA VAL A 334 -72.42 34.52 25.92
C VAL A 334 -73.05 33.91 24.66
N THR A 335 -74.36 34.08 24.42
CA THR A 335 -74.98 33.47 23.23
C THR A 335 -74.61 34.15 21.92
N LYS A 336 -74.39 35.47 21.90
CA LYS A 336 -73.87 36.18 20.71
C LYS A 336 -72.44 35.74 20.38
N THR A 337 -71.63 35.46 21.41
CA THR A 337 -70.27 34.92 21.26
C THR A 337 -70.27 33.46 20.77
N ALA A 338 -71.19 32.63 21.27
CA ALA A 338 -71.21 31.18 21.00
C ALA A 338 -71.94 30.80 19.70
N TRP A 339 -73.13 31.36 19.48
CA TRP A 339 -74.11 30.89 18.49
C TRP A 339 -74.86 32.05 17.79
N PRO A 340 -74.16 33.03 17.19
CA PRO A 340 -74.77 34.24 16.63
C PRO A 340 -75.80 33.98 15.52
N ALA A 341 -75.70 32.83 14.83
CA ALA A 341 -76.61 32.45 13.74
C ALA A 341 -77.89 31.70 14.20
N MET A 342 -78.06 31.42 15.50
CA MET A 342 -79.26 30.75 16.03
C MET A 342 -80.36 31.75 16.41
N PRO A 343 -81.65 31.39 16.32
CA PRO A 343 -82.76 32.18 16.89
C PRO A 343 -82.61 32.43 18.40
N LEU A 344 -83.10 33.56 18.91
CA LEU A 344 -82.88 34.01 20.30
C LEU A 344 -83.50 33.07 21.36
N ASP A 345 -84.63 32.42 21.06
CA ASP A 345 -85.23 31.39 21.91
C ASP A 345 -84.37 30.11 21.98
N ALA A 346 -83.83 29.68 20.84
CA ALA A 346 -82.95 28.52 20.74
C ALA A 346 -81.59 28.78 21.42
N GLN A 347 -81.03 29.98 21.24
CA GLN A 347 -79.83 30.46 21.95
C GLN A 347 -80.00 30.35 23.47
N ARG A 348 -81.09 30.92 24.02
CA ARG A 348 -81.37 30.94 25.46
C ARG A 348 -81.55 29.54 26.05
N SER A 349 -82.31 28.69 25.35
CA SER A 349 -82.58 27.30 25.77
C SER A 349 -81.30 26.47 25.80
N ARG A 350 -80.43 26.63 24.79
CA ARG A 350 -79.14 25.93 24.70
C ARG A 350 -78.17 26.37 25.80
N LEU A 351 -78.10 27.67 26.12
CA LEU A 351 -77.26 28.17 27.21
C LEU A 351 -77.74 27.68 28.58
N ALA A 352 -79.06 27.70 28.84
CA ALA A 352 -79.62 27.21 30.10
C ALA A 352 -79.34 25.71 30.33
N GLN A 353 -79.48 24.88 29.29
CA GLN A 353 -79.14 23.44 29.36
C GLN A 353 -77.66 23.19 29.64
N GLY A 354 -76.77 23.90 28.94
CA GLY A 354 -75.32 23.78 29.18
C GLY A 354 -74.92 24.20 30.59
N LEU A 355 -75.48 25.31 31.09
CA LEU A 355 -75.23 25.79 32.45
C LEU A 355 -75.79 24.87 33.54
N ALA A 356 -76.91 24.18 33.30
CA ALA A 356 -77.42 23.17 34.22
C ALA A 356 -76.45 21.99 34.37
N ALA A 357 -75.81 21.55 33.29
CA ALA A 357 -74.77 20.52 33.35
C ALA A 357 -73.53 20.98 34.13
N VAL A 358 -73.12 22.24 33.98
CA VAL A 358 -72.04 22.85 34.78
C VAL A 358 -72.41 22.93 36.26
N ALA A 359 -73.62 23.38 36.59
CA ALA A 359 -74.13 23.46 37.95
C ALA A 359 -74.15 22.08 38.63
N ALA A 360 -74.67 21.06 37.95
CA ALA A 360 -74.70 19.68 38.45
C ALA A 360 -73.30 19.07 38.63
N ARG A 361 -72.33 19.41 37.78
CA ARG A 361 -70.94 18.91 37.85
C ARG A 361 -70.12 19.57 38.96
N THR A 362 -70.37 20.85 39.25
CA THR A 362 -69.52 21.66 40.15
C THR A 362 -70.18 21.95 41.51
N GLY A 363 -71.50 21.81 41.62
CA GLY A 363 -72.27 22.28 42.77
C GLY A 363 -72.33 23.80 42.88
N ALA A 364 -71.89 24.54 41.85
CA ALA A 364 -71.99 25.99 41.79
C ALA A 364 -73.46 26.43 41.72
N GLU A 365 -73.78 27.51 42.44
CA GLU A 365 -75.08 28.16 42.33
C GLU A 365 -75.06 29.05 41.08
N VAL A 366 -75.94 28.84 40.10
CA VAL A 366 -75.90 29.53 38.81
C VAL A 366 -77.09 30.48 38.65
N THR A 367 -76.85 31.69 38.17
CA THR A 367 -77.89 32.68 37.83
C THR A 367 -77.62 33.26 36.46
N LEU A 368 -78.43 32.84 35.50
CA LEU A 368 -78.40 33.28 34.11
C LEU A 368 -79.31 34.51 33.96
N VAL A 369 -78.76 35.61 33.44
CA VAL A 369 -79.45 36.89 33.28
C VAL A 369 -79.64 37.18 31.79
N PHE A 370 -80.85 37.56 31.40
CA PHE A 370 -81.17 38.05 30.05
C PHE A 370 -81.81 39.44 30.10
N ASP A 371 -81.71 40.18 29.01
CA ASP A 371 -82.48 41.42 28.84
C ASP A 371 -83.97 41.09 28.66
N GLY A 372 -84.84 41.82 29.35
CA GLY A 372 -86.29 41.64 29.34
C GLY A 372 -87.02 42.30 28.17
N ALA A 373 -86.35 43.12 27.36
CA ALA A 373 -86.99 43.79 26.22
C ALA A 373 -87.50 42.84 25.11
N ASP A 374 -86.91 41.64 24.98
CA ASP A 374 -87.09 40.71 23.85
C ASP A 374 -87.86 39.41 24.21
N VAL A 375 -88.72 39.42 25.24
CA VAL A 375 -89.27 38.16 25.80
C VAL A 375 -90.79 38.14 26.00
N THR A 376 -91.47 37.24 25.26
CA THR A 376 -92.88 36.88 25.47
C THR A 376 -93.10 35.55 26.21
N VAL A 377 -92.11 34.64 26.22
CA VAL A 377 -92.16 33.37 26.99
C VAL A 377 -90.77 33.07 27.59
N PRO A 378 -90.66 32.81 28.91
CA PRO A 378 -89.42 32.33 29.54
C PRO A 378 -89.05 30.91 29.08
N PRO A 379 -87.76 30.59 28.85
CA PRO A 379 -87.33 29.23 28.57
C PRO A 379 -87.48 28.35 29.81
N PRO A 380 -87.80 27.05 29.67
CA PRO A 380 -87.87 26.13 30.80
C PRO A 380 -86.50 25.98 31.45
N VAL A 381 -86.45 26.09 32.78
CA VAL A 381 -85.20 25.96 33.56
C VAL A 381 -84.98 24.48 33.91
N PRO A 382 -83.93 23.82 33.40
CA PRO A 382 -83.72 22.39 33.64
C PRO A 382 -82.89 22.17 34.92
N GLY A 383 -83.49 21.53 35.92
CA GLY A 383 -82.79 21.02 37.11
C GLY A 383 -82.66 22.00 38.28
N THR A 384 -82.04 21.51 39.36
CA THR A 384 -81.77 22.26 40.60
C THR A 384 -80.44 23.00 40.51
N GLY A 385 -80.33 24.17 41.14
CA GLY A 385 -79.08 24.95 41.24
C GLY A 385 -78.86 26.00 40.14
N ILE A 386 -79.68 26.03 39.09
CA ILE A 386 -79.72 27.10 38.09
C ILE A 386 -81.00 27.95 38.24
N ARG A 387 -80.86 29.28 38.16
CA ARG A 387 -81.96 30.24 38.09
C ARG A 387 -81.83 31.08 36.81
N VAL A 388 -82.94 31.36 36.14
CA VAL A 388 -83.00 32.30 35.01
C VAL A 388 -83.75 33.56 35.45
N ARG A 389 -83.17 34.74 35.20
CA ARG A 389 -83.73 36.04 35.55
C ARG A 389 -83.74 36.95 34.30
N PHE A 390 -84.76 37.77 34.18
CA PHE A 390 -84.88 38.79 33.13
C PHE A 390 -84.76 40.18 33.75
N SER A 391 -84.16 41.13 33.05
CA SER A 391 -84.18 42.53 33.49
C SER A 391 -85.61 43.10 33.44
N PRO A 392 -85.98 44.03 34.33
CA PRO A 392 -87.24 44.77 34.22
C PRO A 392 -87.32 45.59 32.93
N THR A 393 -88.53 45.86 32.44
CA THR A 393 -88.76 46.75 31.30
C THR A 393 -88.14 48.12 31.56
N GLY A 394 -87.15 48.51 30.74
CA GLY A 394 -86.40 49.76 30.89
C GLY A 394 -85.13 49.69 31.73
N GLN A 395 -84.69 48.51 32.18
CA GLN A 395 -83.37 48.26 32.78
C GLN A 395 -82.57 47.27 31.93
N THR A 396 -81.25 47.47 31.82
CA THR A 396 -80.38 46.51 31.10
C THR A 396 -80.09 45.26 31.96
N ALA A 397 -79.62 44.20 31.32
CA ALA A 397 -79.10 43.02 32.01
C ALA A 397 -77.96 43.37 32.99
N ASP A 398 -77.11 44.32 32.61
CA ASP A 398 -75.92 44.77 33.36
C ASP A 398 -76.27 45.35 34.73
N GLU A 399 -77.33 46.16 34.81
CA GLU A 399 -77.81 46.73 36.07
C GLU A 399 -78.32 45.64 37.03
N LEU A 400 -79.02 44.64 36.49
CA LEU A 400 -79.48 43.47 37.25
C LEU A 400 -78.28 42.62 37.72
N ILE A 401 -77.26 42.40 36.89
CA ILE A 401 -76.02 41.71 37.27
C ILE A 401 -75.32 42.48 38.42
N ARG A 402 -75.13 43.80 38.28
CA ARG A 402 -74.56 44.66 39.33
C ARG A 402 -75.39 44.66 40.61
N ARG A 403 -76.71 44.42 40.55
CA ARG A 403 -77.59 44.29 41.73
C ARG A 403 -77.45 42.92 42.40
N LEU A 404 -77.45 41.83 41.64
CA LEU A 404 -77.19 40.48 42.14
C LEU A 404 -75.84 40.39 42.84
N VAL A 405 -74.78 40.91 42.20
CA VAL A 405 -73.43 40.96 42.79
C VAL A 405 -73.41 41.76 44.09
N ARG A 406 -74.19 42.84 44.23
CA ARG A 406 -74.25 43.64 45.46
C ARG A 406 -75.03 42.98 46.60
N ALA A 407 -76.00 42.12 46.29
CA ALA A 407 -76.77 41.38 47.29
C ALA A 407 -75.99 40.23 47.92
N GLU A 408 -75.02 39.64 47.21
CA GLU A 408 -74.24 38.53 47.75
C GLU A 408 -73.34 38.93 48.93
N PRO A 409 -73.35 38.17 50.05
CA PRO A 409 -72.57 38.46 51.25
C PRO A 409 -71.09 38.66 50.96
N GLN A 410 -70.47 39.58 51.69
CA GLN A 410 -69.02 39.77 51.63
C GLN A 410 -68.30 38.48 52.05
N GLY A 411 -67.30 38.07 51.26
CA GLY A 411 -66.54 36.83 51.47
C GLY A 411 -67.05 35.61 50.71
N ARG A 412 -68.25 35.64 50.12
CA ARG A 412 -68.68 34.59 49.18
C ARG A 412 -67.93 34.73 47.84
N PRO A 413 -67.36 33.65 47.27
CA PRO A 413 -66.85 33.69 45.89
C PRO A 413 -67.99 33.91 44.90
N VAL A 414 -67.90 34.97 44.10
CA VAL A 414 -68.85 35.25 43.01
C VAL A 414 -68.08 35.38 41.70
N VAL A 415 -68.53 34.70 40.66
CA VAL A 415 -67.96 34.75 39.32
C VAL A 415 -68.99 35.38 38.39
N VAL A 416 -68.62 36.44 37.69
CA VAL A 416 -69.48 37.11 36.70
C VAL A 416 -68.92 36.84 35.32
N VAL A 417 -69.71 36.24 34.44
CA VAL A 417 -69.34 36.00 33.05
C VAL A 417 -70.02 37.02 32.14
N SER A 418 -69.23 37.91 31.57
CA SER A 418 -69.60 38.81 30.47
C SER A 418 -68.32 39.35 29.82
N SER A 419 -68.32 39.53 28.51
CA SER A 419 -67.28 40.23 27.74
C SER A 419 -67.56 41.74 27.60
N ASP A 420 -68.57 42.28 28.28
CA ASP A 420 -68.73 43.74 28.38
C ASP A 420 -67.81 44.29 29.48
N ARG A 421 -66.96 45.25 29.10
CA ARG A 421 -66.02 45.91 30.02
C ARG A 421 -66.73 46.76 31.06
N GLU A 422 -67.88 47.35 30.74
CA GLU A 422 -68.65 48.13 31.71
C GLU A 422 -69.23 47.21 32.79
N VAL A 423 -69.68 45.99 32.44
CA VAL A 423 -70.08 44.97 33.42
C VAL A 423 -68.88 44.56 34.25
N ALA A 424 -67.76 44.19 33.62
CA ALA A 424 -66.56 43.72 34.29
C ALA A 424 -66.00 44.74 35.32
N ASP A 425 -65.99 46.04 34.98
CA ASP A 425 -65.55 47.12 35.86
C ASP A 425 -66.60 47.44 36.94
N GLY A 426 -67.88 47.45 36.60
CA GLY A 426 -68.98 47.76 37.52
C GLY A 426 -69.26 46.69 38.60
N VAL A 427 -68.69 45.48 38.48
CA VAL A 427 -68.80 44.40 39.47
C VAL A 427 -67.54 44.19 40.32
N ARG A 428 -66.47 44.99 40.13
CA ARG A 428 -65.20 44.82 40.84
C ARG A 428 -65.35 45.10 42.35
N ARG A 429 -65.33 44.03 43.15
CA ARG A 429 -65.15 44.08 44.62
C ARG A 429 -64.41 42.83 45.13
N PRO A 430 -63.86 42.82 46.35
CA PRO A 430 -63.24 41.63 46.95
C PRO A 430 -64.19 40.42 46.92
N GLY A 431 -63.65 39.23 46.61
CA GLY A 431 -64.44 38.00 46.42
C GLY A 431 -65.12 37.84 45.05
N VAL A 432 -65.24 38.91 44.25
CA VAL A 432 -65.83 38.84 42.90
C VAL A 432 -64.75 38.71 41.83
N ARG A 433 -65.03 37.92 40.78
CA ARG A 433 -64.17 37.74 39.60
C ARG A 433 -64.98 37.89 38.31
N SER A 434 -64.59 38.83 37.45
CA SER A 434 -65.08 38.92 36.07
C SER A 434 -64.33 37.92 35.18
N VAL A 435 -65.03 37.23 34.30
CA VAL A 435 -64.49 36.25 33.35
C VAL A 435 -65.11 36.50 31.97
N GLU A 436 -64.30 36.44 30.93
CA GLU A 436 -64.75 36.65 29.54
C GLU A 436 -65.70 35.54 29.07
N ALA A 437 -66.69 35.88 28.24
CA ALA A 437 -67.69 34.92 27.75
C ALA A 437 -67.05 33.73 27.02
N VAL A 438 -65.95 33.95 26.30
CA VAL A 438 -65.20 32.92 25.57
C VAL A 438 -64.76 31.76 26.48
N ALA A 439 -64.36 32.06 27.74
CA ALA A 439 -63.94 31.03 28.68
C ALA A 439 -65.10 30.10 29.10
N LEU A 440 -66.32 30.66 29.24
CA LEU A 440 -67.52 29.86 29.48
C LEU A 440 -67.94 29.08 28.22
N VAL A 441 -67.85 29.66 27.03
CA VAL A 441 -68.13 28.93 25.78
C VAL A 441 -67.17 27.74 25.59
N GLY A 442 -65.89 27.90 25.93
CA GLY A 442 -64.90 26.83 25.96
C GLY A 442 -65.12 25.77 27.04
N LEU A 443 -65.91 26.08 28.09
CA LEU A 443 -66.33 25.13 29.12
C LEU A 443 -67.61 24.37 28.73
N LEU A 444 -68.53 25.04 28.01
CA LEU A 444 -69.80 24.48 27.55
C LEU A 444 -69.69 23.62 26.29
N SER A 445 -68.56 23.66 25.59
CA SER A 445 -68.24 22.82 24.42
C SER A 445 -67.53 21.51 24.76
N ARG A 446 -67.30 21.24 26.06
CA ARG A 446 -66.70 20.01 26.61
C ARG A 446 -67.75 19.14 27.30
#